data_AF-A0A850T8X6-F1
#
_entry.id   AF-A0A850T8X6-F1
#
_cell.length_a   1.000
_cell.length_b   1.000
_cell.length_c   1.000
_cell.angle_alpha   90.00
_cell.angle_beta   90.00
_cell.angle_gamma   90.00
#
_symmetry.space_group_name_H-M   'P 1'
#
loop_
_entity.id
_entity.type
_entity.pdbx_description
1 polymer ?
#
loop_
_entity_poly.entity_id
_entity_poly.type
_entity_poly.pdbx_seq_one_letter_code
_entity_poly.pdbx_strand_id
1 'polypeptide(L)'
;MDKCKKLYIDLLKKSLLNELYFENGMRISYLLKQMDTSCPYDLEHLLKIHEYEPELYRSFKSVFDGKEHYRERIFGFPMTMIGKQRLENVESCIQKILLDNIPGDFMETGVWRGGCTIFMNGMLEAYDAADRKVWVADSFMGVPEPKLPQDKGVDLYLDTKLAIPMEVVQENFEKFGLLNERVKFLPGWFEDTMESTPVDSLSLLRLDGDLYSSTMVVLENMYPRVEPGGFVIVDDYGALEPCRKAVTDFRNKYGIEEKIQAVDWTGVFWRKER
;
A
#
# COMPACT_ATOMS: atom_id res chain seq x y z
N MET A 1 18.25 -7.30 15.11
CA MET A 1 17.67 -5.94 15.05
C MET A 1 17.65 -5.36 16.46
N ASP A 2 18.09 -4.11 16.62
CA ASP A 2 18.02 -3.40 17.90
C ASP A 2 16.57 -3.30 18.42
N LYS A 3 16.38 -3.33 19.74
CA LYS A 3 15.05 -3.34 20.38
C LYS A 3 14.27 -2.06 20.08
N CYS A 4 14.93 -0.90 20.10
CA CYS A 4 14.27 0.37 19.80
C CYS A 4 13.81 0.41 18.34
N LYS A 5 14.66 -0.07 17.42
CA LYS A 5 14.30 -0.22 16.00
C LYS A 5 13.06 -1.09 15.80
N LYS A 6 13.01 -2.26 16.46
CA LYS A 6 11.85 -3.16 16.38
C LYS A 6 10.56 -2.48 16.88
N LEU A 7 10.64 -1.75 18.00
CA LEU A 7 9.49 -1.04 18.57
C LEU A 7 9.01 0.09 17.66
N TYR A 8 9.93 0.82 17.03
CA TYR A 8 9.61 1.86 16.05
C TYR A 8 8.86 1.28 14.84
N ILE A 9 9.39 0.23 14.22
CA ILE A 9 8.79 -0.40 13.03
C ILE A 9 7.40 -0.96 13.35
N ASP A 10 7.24 -1.62 14.50
CA ASP A 10 5.94 -2.15 14.95
C ASP A 10 4.93 -1.02 15.19
N LEU A 11 5.34 0.06 15.87
CA LEU A 11 4.48 1.23 16.12
C LEU A 11 4.10 1.94 14.83
N LEU A 12 5.02 2.03 13.86
CA LEU A 12 4.76 2.65 12.57
C LEU A 12 3.69 1.87 11.80
N LYS A 13 3.80 0.54 11.71
CA LYS A 13 2.76 -0.30 11.08
C LYS A 13 1.39 -0.11 11.75
N LYS A 14 1.35 -0.17 13.09
CA LYS A 14 0.12 0.04 13.87
C LYS A 14 -0.52 1.40 13.61
N SER A 15 0.30 2.45 13.51
CA SER A 15 -0.18 3.80 13.25
C SER A 15 -0.76 3.93 11.85
N LEU A 16 -0.05 3.41 10.84
CA LEU A 16 -0.47 3.46 9.43
C LEU A 16 -1.76 2.68 9.16
N LEU A 17 -1.95 1.56 9.89
CA LEU A 17 -3.15 0.72 9.83
C LEU A 17 -4.30 1.23 10.72
N ASN A 18 -4.08 2.31 11.48
CA ASN A 18 -5.00 2.83 12.48
C ASN A 18 -5.36 1.81 13.60
N GLU A 19 -4.43 0.91 13.95
CA GLU A 19 -4.58 -0.04 15.07
C GLU A 19 -4.65 0.67 16.44
N LEU A 20 -4.06 1.85 16.56
CA LEU A 20 -4.01 2.60 17.81
C LEU A 20 -5.34 3.28 18.15
N TYR A 21 -6.14 3.61 17.12
CA TYR A 21 -7.33 4.46 17.27
C TYR A 21 -8.56 3.90 16.52
N PHE A 22 -8.62 2.58 16.31
CA PHE A 22 -9.73 1.95 15.56
C PHE A 22 -11.10 2.18 16.22
N GLU A 23 -11.15 2.40 17.54
CA GLU A 23 -12.38 2.75 18.25
C GLU A 23 -13.04 4.03 17.71
N ASN A 24 -12.29 4.96 17.11
CA ASN A 24 -12.87 6.14 16.45
C ASN A 24 -13.76 5.74 15.26
N GLY A 25 -13.35 4.71 14.52
CA GLY A 25 -14.19 4.13 13.47
C GLY A 25 -15.48 3.54 14.04
N MET A 26 -15.39 2.83 15.17
CA MET A 26 -16.56 2.29 15.86
C MET A 26 -17.51 3.40 16.33
N ARG A 27 -16.97 4.48 16.90
CA ARG A 27 -17.75 5.65 17.34
C ARG A 27 -18.51 6.31 16.20
N ILE A 28 -17.87 6.48 15.04
CA ILE A 28 -18.52 7.04 13.85
C ILE A 28 -19.58 6.07 13.30
N SER A 29 -19.30 4.76 13.28
CA SER A 29 -20.29 3.75 12.89
C SER A 29 -21.55 3.84 13.75
N TYR A 30 -21.35 3.93 15.07
CA TYR A 30 -22.43 4.11 16.03
C TYR A 30 -23.24 5.38 15.74
N LEU A 31 -22.58 6.53 15.58
CA LEU A 31 -23.27 7.80 15.30
C LEU A 31 -24.06 7.77 13.99
N LEU A 32 -23.49 7.21 12.92
CA LEU A 32 -24.20 7.07 11.64
C LEU A 32 -25.42 6.17 11.77
N LYS A 33 -25.31 5.06 12.50
CA LYS A 33 -26.46 4.19 12.79
C LYS A 33 -27.56 4.95 13.52
N GLN A 34 -27.22 5.78 14.51
CA GLN A 34 -28.20 6.61 15.21
C GLN A 34 -28.88 7.63 14.28
N MET A 35 -28.11 8.25 13.38
CA MET A 35 -28.64 9.17 12.37
C MET A 35 -29.60 8.46 11.41
N ASP A 36 -29.21 7.29 10.90
CA ASP A 36 -30.01 6.50 9.95
C ASP A 36 -31.32 6.00 10.59
N THR A 37 -31.29 5.64 11.87
CA THR A 37 -32.49 5.21 12.60
C THR A 37 -33.26 6.36 13.24
N SER A 38 -32.82 7.62 13.07
CA SER A 38 -33.39 8.80 13.74
C SER A 38 -33.51 8.65 15.26
N CYS A 39 -32.58 7.91 15.87
CA CYS A 39 -32.51 7.74 17.32
C CYS A 39 -31.49 8.74 17.91
N PRO A 40 -31.73 9.29 19.12
CA PRO A 40 -30.72 10.08 19.79
C PRO A 40 -29.53 9.19 20.14
N TYR A 41 -28.32 9.73 20.00
CA TYR A 41 -27.11 9.06 20.49
C TYR A 41 -27.02 9.14 22.02
N ASP A 42 -26.41 8.13 22.61
CA ASP A 42 -26.04 8.08 24.03
C ASP A 42 -24.55 8.42 24.18
N LEU A 43 -24.24 9.41 25.02
CA LEU A 43 -22.88 9.91 25.17
C LEU A 43 -21.97 8.91 25.90
N GLU A 44 -22.51 8.18 26.87
CA GLU A 44 -21.71 7.19 27.61
C GLU A 44 -21.33 6.01 26.71
N HIS A 45 -22.29 5.51 25.91
CA HIS A 45 -22.07 4.52 24.85
C HIS A 45 -20.97 5.00 23.90
N LEU A 46 -21.05 6.24 23.39
CA LEU A 46 -20.06 6.78 22.47
C LEU A 46 -18.64 6.82 23.07
N LEU A 47 -18.51 7.29 24.31
CA LEU A 47 -17.21 7.40 24.99
C LEU A 47 -16.62 6.01 25.31
N LYS A 48 -17.47 5.11 25.80
CA LYS A 48 -17.12 3.74 26.23
C LYS A 48 -17.52 2.69 25.19
N ILE A 49 -17.31 2.98 23.91
CA ILE A 49 -17.77 2.15 22.79
C ILE A 49 -17.34 0.67 22.92
N HIS A 50 -16.18 0.39 23.50
CA HIS A 50 -15.68 -0.97 23.72
C HIS A 50 -16.42 -1.75 24.81
N GLU A 51 -17.02 -1.06 25.80
CA GLU A 51 -17.84 -1.67 26.85
C GLU A 51 -19.25 -1.98 26.34
N TYR A 52 -19.82 -1.07 25.54
CA TYR A 52 -21.18 -1.18 25.01
C TYR A 52 -21.26 -2.06 23.75
N GLU A 53 -20.20 -2.11 22.95
CA GLU A 53 -20.12 -2.93 21.73
C GLU A 53 -18.92 -3.92 21.80
N PRO A 54 -18.85 -4.81 22.82
CA PRO A 54 -17.68 -5.65 23.06
C PRO A 54 -17.44 -6.70 21.98
N GLU A 55 -18.49 -7.15 21.30
CA GLU A 55 -18.38 -8.08 20.17
C GLU A 55 -17.77 -7.39 18.95
N LEU A 56 -18.26 -6.19 18.64
CA LEU A 56 -17.70 -5.36 17.58
C LEU A 56 -16.24 -4.99 17.89
N TYR A 57 -15.92 -4.64 19.13
CA TYR A 57 -14.55 -4.38 19.55
C TYR A 57 -13.62 -5.56 19.29
N ARG A 58 -14.04 -6.78 19.66
CA ARG A 58 -13.26 -8.01 19.42
C ARG A 58 -13.12 -8.32 17.93
N SER A 59 -14.18 -8.12 17.14
CA SER A 59 -14.13 -8.35 15.70
C SER A 59 -13.12 -7.40 15.05
N PHE A 60 -13.19 -6.10 15.32
CA PHE A 60 -12.24 -5.10 14.83
C PHE A 60 -10.80 -5.43 15.23
N LYS A 61 -10.57 -5.84 16.47
CA LYS A 61 -9.25 -6.24 16.95
C LYS A 61 -8.68 -7.47 16.22
N SER A 62 -9.55 -8.37 15.75
CA SER A 62 -9.14 -9.57 15.01
C SER A 62 -8.88 -9.32 13.51
N VAL A 63 -9.41 -8.23 12.95
CA VAL A 63 -9.34 -7.92 11.51
C VAL A 63 -7.93 -7.54 11.05
N PHE A 64 -7.07 -7.07 11.96
CA PHE A 64 -5.66 -6.78 11.65
C PHE A 64 -4.87 -8.02 11.20
N ASP A 65 -5.42 -9.23 11.39
CA ASP A 65 -4.80 -10.49 11.02
C ASP A 65 -5.33 -11.10 9.68
N GLY A 66 -6.07 -10.33 8.87
CA GLY A 66 -6.03 -10.47 7.40
C GLY A 66 -7.10 -11.31 6.69
N LYS A 67 -8.40 -11.03 6.88
CA LYS A 67 -9.45 -11.62 6.02
C LYS A 67 -10.62 -10.72 5.60
N GLU A 68 -10.80 -9.53 6.18
CA GLU A 68 -12.02 -8.75 5.93
C GLU A 68 -11.76 -7.38 5.30
N HIS A 69 -12.69 -7.00 4.42
CA HIS A 69 -12.68 -5.82 3.57
C HIS A 69 -12.44 -4.52 4.36
N TYR A 70 -11.20 -4.07 4.29
CA TYR A 70 -10.70 -2.89 4.99
C TYR A 70 -11.45 -1.59 4.67
N ARG A 71 -11.91 -1.46 3.41
CA ARG A 71 -12.60 -0.28 2.87
C ARG A 71 -13.96 -0.01 3.52
N GLU A 72 -14.58 -1.02 4.12
CA GLU A 72 -15.90 -0.91 4.75
C GLU A 72 -15.82 -0.57 6.25
N ARG A 73 -14.65 -0.70 6.91
CA ARG A 73 -14.61 -0.82 8.37
C ARG A 73 -14.02 0.36 9.14
N ILE A 74 -13.18 1.20 8.58
CA ILE A 74 -12.63 2.33 9.35
C ILE A 74 -12.73 3.58 8.49
N PHE A 75 -13.77 4.39 8.74
CA PHE A 75 -14.13 5.67 8.10
C PHE A 75 -12.93 6.57 7.75
N GLY A 76 -12.21 6.25 6.68
CA GLY A 76 -11.15 7.08 6.14
C GLY A 76 -10.04 7.48 7.13
N PHE A 77 -9.74 6.71 8.18
CA PHE A 77 -8.60 7.02 9.08
C PHE A 77 -7.26 6.42 8.69
N PRO A 78 -7.19 5.19 8.16
CA PRO A 78 -5.89 4.62 7.89
C PRO A 78 -5.20 5.25 6.70
N MET A 79 -3.88 5.11 6.65
CA MET A 79 -3.05 5.66 5.57
C MET A 79 -2.65 4.62 4.54
N THR A 80 -2.89 3.35 4.81
CA THR A 80 -2.73 2.25 3.84
C THR A 80 -3.86 1.24 4.00
N MET A 81 -4.26 0.59 2.90
CA MET A 81 -5.27 -0.46 2.89
C MET A 81 -4.71 -1.87 2.70
N ILE A 82 -3.39 -2.00 2.68
CA ILE A 82 -2.71 -3.25 2.34
C ILE A 82 -2.71 -4.24 3.51
N GLY A 83 -3.04 -3.78 4.71
CA GLY A 83 -3.05 -4.63 5.90
C GLY A 83 -1.66 -5.04 6.40
N LYS A 84 -1.66 -5.77 7.51
CA LYS A 84 -0.44 -6.07 8.27
C LYS A 84 0.50 -7.05 7.56
N GLN A 85 -0.04 -8.13 6.99
CA GLN A 85 0.77 -9.16 6.33
C GLN A 85 1.57 -8.59 5.14
N ARG A 86 0.97 -7.66 4.37
CA ARG A 86 1.66 -6.99 3.26
C ARG A 86 2.68 -5.95 3.73
N LEU A 87 2.42 -5.21 4.83
CA LEU A 87 3.48 -4.37 5.45
C LEU A 87 4.64 -5.24 5.98
N GLU A 88 4.36 -6.39 6.57
CA GLU A 88 5.39 -7.35 7.02
C GLU A 88 6.18 -7.96 5.86
N ASN A 89 5.53 -8.17 4.71
CA ASN A 89 6.22 -8.56 3.48
C ASN A 89 7.16 -7.46 2.98
N VAL A 90 6.69 -6.20 2.90
CA VAL A 90 7.52 -5.04 2.55
C VAL A 90 8.71 -4.92 3.51
N GLU A 91 8.47 -5.06 4.82
CA GLU A 91 9.53 -5.08 5.84
C GLU A 91 10.58 -6.14 5.54
N SER A 92 10.14 -7.38 5.26
CA SER A 92 11.01 -8.52 4.99
C SER A 92 11.84 -8.33 3.72
N CYS A 93 11.22 -7.82 2.65
CA CYS A 93 11.90 -7.51 1.40
C CYS A 93 12.98 -6.43 1.61
N ILE A 94 12.65 -5.32 2.30
CA ILE A 94 13.60 -4.25 2.60
C ILE A 94 14.75 -4.77 3.45
N GLN A 95 14.46 -5.52 4.51
CA GLN A 95 15.50 -6.12 5.36
C GLN A 95 16.45 -7.00 4.55
N LYS A 96 15.93 -7.78 3.60
CA LYS A 96 16.74 -8.65 2.75
C LYS A 96 17.57 -7.86 1.73
N ILE A 97 17.00 -6.82 1.13
CA ILE A 97 17.70 -5.89 0.22
C ILE A 97 18.89 -5.25 0.94
N LEU A 98 18.66 -4.71 2.13
CA LEU A 98 19.70 -4.04 2.92
C LEU A 98 20.77 -5.02 3.39
N LEU A 99 20.38 -6.24 3.82
CA LEU A 99 21.31 -7.27 4.23
C LEU A 99 22.23 -7.72 3.08
N ASP A 100 21.67 -7.88 1.88
CA ASP A 100 22.40 -8.34 0.70
C ASP A 100 23.07 -7.19 -0.07
N ASN A 101 22.94 -5.94 0.40
CA ASN A 101 23.46 -4.72 -0.23
C ASN A 101 23.04 -4.56 -1.70
N ILE A 102 21.80 -4.90 -2.03
CA ILE A 102 21.28 -4.74 -3.41
C ILE A 102 21.09 -3.24 -3.68
N PRO A 103 21.73 -2.65 -4.70
CA PRO A 103 21.61 -1.21 -4.99
C PRO A 103 20.21 -0.85 -5.53
N GLY A 104 19.90 0.46 -5.58
CA GLY A 104 18.68 0.97 -6.19
C GLY A 104 17.61 1.42 -5.20
N ASP A 105 16.73 2.28 -5.68
CA ASP A 105 15.68 2.93 -4.92
C ASP A 105 14.48 2.01 -4.65
N PHE A 106 13.52 2.50 -3.86
CA PHE A 106 12.21 1.85 -3.67
C PHE A 106 11.14 2.61 -4.44
N MET A 107 10.18 1.90 -5.02
CA MET A 107 9.04 2.49 -5.72
C MET A 107 7.74 1.75 -5.39
N GLU A 108 6.69 2.54 -5.21
CA GLU A 108 5.30 2.08 -5.21
C GLU A 108 4.53 2.79 -6.32
N THR A 109 3.77 2.01 -7.10
CA THR A 109 2.92 2.53 -8.18
C THR A 109 1.45 2.29 -7.82
N GLY A 110 0.78 3.36 -7.40
CA GLY A 110 -0.53 3.32 -6.73
C GLY A 110 -0.34 3.37 -5.21
N VAL A 111 -0.45 4.56 -4.64
CA VAL A 111 -0.04 4.85 -3.25
C VAL A 111 -1.23 5.19 -2.36
N TRP A 112 -2.37 5.58 -2.95
CA TRP A 112 -3.54 6.08 -2.22
C TRP A 112 -3.16 7.20 -1.25
N ARG A 113 -3.15 6.94 0.07
CA ARG A 113 -2.78 7.91 1.12
C ARG A 113 -1.29 7.89 1.49
N GLY A 114 -0.50 7.08 0.80
CA GLY A 114 0.95 6.98 0.95
C GLY A 114 1.43 6.13 2.12
N GLY A 115 0.57 5.40 2.82
CA GLY A 115 0.99 4.73 4.05
C GLY A 115 2.11 3.69 3.85
N CYS A 116 2.12 2.98 2.72
CA CYS A 116 3.18 2.02 2.43
C CYS A 116 4.49 2.73 2.02
N THR A 117 4.45 3.79 1.22
CA THR A 117 5.66 4.61 0.96
C THR A 117 6.18 5.34 2.19
N ILE A 118 5.32 5.80 3.11
CA ILE A 118 5.72 6.28 4.45
C ILE A 118 6.44 5.17 5.20
N PHE A 119 5.92 3.94 5.17
CA PHE A 119 6.56 2.79 5.79
C PHE A 119 7.93 2.48 5.18
N MET A 120 8.05 2.48 3.85
CA MET A 120 9.32 2.32 3.14
C MET A 120 10.35 3.36 3.58
N ASN A 121 9.96 4.64 3.67
CA ASN A 121 10.88 5.69 4.10
C ASN A 121 11.26 5.56 5.57
N GLY A 122 10.30 5.23 6.45
CA GLY A 122 10.57 4.95 7.86
C GLY A 122 11.54 3.77 8.06
N MET A 123 11.46 2.76 7.20
CA MET A 123 12.44 1.66 7.18
C MET A 123 13.83 2.15 6.79
N LEU A 124 13.97 3.03 5.79
CA LEU A 124 15.28 3.61 5.45
C LEU A 124 15.88 4.42 6.61
N GLU A 125 15.07 5.27 7.27
CA GLU A 125 15.51 6.02 8.46
C GLU A 125 15.92 5.08 9.60
N ALA A 126 15.11 4.05 9.89
CA ALA A 126 15.40 3.09 10.95
C ALA A 126 16.70 2.31 10.73
N TYR A 127 17.15 2.16 9.48
CA TYR A 127 18.36 1.43 9.10
C TYR A 127 19.53 2.34 8.69
N ASP A 128 19.38 3.67 8.82
CA ASP A 128 20.38 4.65 8.40
C ASP A 128 20.79 4.48 6.90
N ALA A 129 19.87 3.99 6.07
CA ALA A 129 20.10 3.65 4.67
C ALA A 129 19.92 4.90 3.78
N ALA A 130 20.85 5.83 3.92
CA ALA A 130 20.67 7.19 3.42
C ALA A 130 20.87 7.36 1.90
N ASP A 131 21.39 6.34 1.23
CA ASP A 131 21.76 6.33 -0.19
C ASP A 131 20.58 6.06 -1.14
N ARG A 132 19.37 5.88 -0.61
CA ARG A 132 18.18 5.46 -1.36
C ARG A 132 17.06 6.48 -1.28
N LYS A 133 16.27 6.51 -2.35
CA LYS A 133 15.03 7.28 -2.44
C LYS A 133 13.81 6.35 -2.34
N VAL A 134 12.68 6.95 -1.99
CA VAL A 134 11.36 6.33 -2.11
C VAL A 134 10.56 7.11 -3.14
N TRP A 135 10.21 6.45 -4.23
CA TRP A 135 9.39 6.97 -5.31
C TRP A 135 7.91 6.71 -5.04
N VAL A 136 7.15 7.80 -4.93
CA VAL A 136 5.71 7.83 -4.68
C VAL A 136 5.02 8.13 -6.01
N ALA A 137 4.70 7.09 -6.78
CA ALA A 137 4.14 7.22 -8.12
C ALA A 137 2.63 6.97 -8.12
N ASP A 138 1.85 7.99 -8.45
CA ASP A 138 0.39 7.94 -8.45
C ASP A 138 -0.18 9.04 -9.36
N SER A 139 -1.41 8.85 -9.82
CA SER A 139 -2.14 9.92 -10.50
C SER A 139 -2.50 11.05 -9.54
N PHE A 140 -2.66 10.74 -8.25
CA PHE A 140 -3.26 11.56 -7.20
C PHE A 140 -4.71 12.00 -7.54
N MET A 141 -5.33 11.28 -8.47
CA MET A 141 -6.65 11.54 -9.04
C MET A 141 -7.53 10.28 -9.06
N GLY A 142 -7.04 9.18 -8.47
CA GLY A 142 -7.73 7.89 -8.41
C GLY A 142 -7.35 6.97 -9.57
N VAL A 143 -8.24 6.04 -9.89
CA VAL A 143 -8.02 5.01 -10.92
C VAL A 143 -8.51 5.54 -12.28
N PRO A 144 -7.77 5.32 -13.39
CA PRO A 144 -8.24 5.76 -14.70
C PRO A 144 -9.40 4.90 -15.20
N GLU A 145 -10.19 5.45 -16.13
CA GLU A 145 -11.18 4.65 -16.86
C GLU A 145 -10.51 3.46 -17.59
N PRO A 146 -11.08 2.25 -17.55
CA PRO A 146 -10.59 1.10 -18.29
C PRO A 146 -10.41 1.38 -19.79
N LYS A 147 -9.15 1.38 -20.28
CA LYS A 147 -8.82 1.60 -21.69
C LYS A 147 -8.68 0.30 -22.49
N LEU A 148 -8.44 -0.83 -21.83
CA LEU A 148 -8.18 -2.12 -22.46
C LEU A 148 -9.31 -3.12 -22.21
N PRO A 149 -9.58 -4.06 -23.16
CA PRO A 149 -10.60 -5.09 -22.98
C PRO A 149 -10.42 -5.96 -21.73
N GLN A 150 -9.17 -6.15 -21.28
CA GLN A 150 -8.80 -6.90 -20.08
C GLN A 150 -9.32 -6.24 -18.81
N ASP A 151 -9.47 -4.91 -18.81
CA ASP A 151 -9.92 -4.12 -17.67
C ASP A 151 -11.44 -3.96 -17.63
N LYS A 152 -12.15 -4.53 -18.61
CA LYS A 152 -13.60 -4.39 -18.72
C LYS A 152 -14.30 -4.97 -17.49
N GLY A 153 -15.11 -4.14 -16.84
CA GLY A 153 -15.89 -4.51 -15.64
C GLY A 153 -15.18 -4.22 -14.32
N VAL A 154 -13.97 -3.63 -14.35
CA VAL A 154 -13.31 -3.08 -13.16
C VAL A 154 -13.52 -1.57 -13.13
N ASP A 155 -14.68 -1.16 -12.60
CA ASP A 155 -15.12 0.25 -12.61
C ASP A 155 -14.62 1.04 -11.38
N LEU A 156 -13.38 0.80 -10.94
CA LEU A 156 -12.79 1.44 -9.75
C LEU A 156 -12.62 2.95 -9.89
N TYR A 157 -12.55 3.47 -11.12
CA TYR A 157 -12.52 4.91 -11.42
C TYR A 157 -13.74 5.68 -10.88
N LEU A 158 -14.86 4.99 -10.64
CA LEU A 158 -16.06 5.57 -10.05
C LEU A 158 -15.95 5.77 -8.53
N ASP A 159 -14.99 5.12 -7.86
CA ASP A 159 -14.78 5.28 -6.42
C ASP A 159 -13.91 6.51 -6.12
N THR A 160 -14.59 7.64 -5.95
CA THR A 160 -13.97 8.93 -5.58
C THR A 160 -13.10 8.88 -4.31
N LYS A 161 -13.23 7.85 -3.45
CA LYS A 161 -12.41 7.68 -2.25
C LYS A 161 -10.97 7.23 -2.55
N LEU A 162 -10.73 6.76 -3.78
CA LEU A 162 -9.39 6.43 -4.27
C LEU A 162 -8.62 7.66 -4.75
N ALA A 163 -9.31 8.77 -5.05
CA ALA A 163 -8.69 10.01 -5.49
C ALA A 163 -8.16 10.80 -4.28
N ILE A 164 -6.87 10.65 -3.99
CA ILE A 164 -6.19 11.36 -2.90
C ILE A 164 -5.20 12.37 -3.51
N PRO A 165 -5.40 13.68 -3.30
CA PRO A 165 -4.48 14.70 -3.79
C PRO A 165 -3.06 14.52 -3.23
N MET A 166 -2.06 14.90 -4.01
CA MET A 166 -0.64 14.76 -3.64
C MET A 166 -0.32 15.50 -2.34
N GLU A 167 -0.94 16.66 -2.12
CA GLU A 167 -0.76 17.49 -0.93
C GLU A 167 -1.19 16.73 0.33
N VAL A 168 -2.27 15.95 0.26
CA VAL A 168 -2.73 15.11 1.38
C VAL A 168 -1.71 14.01 1.67
N VAL A 169 -1.09 13.44 0.64
CA VAL A 169 -0.03 12.44 0.81
C VAL A 169 1.20 13.08 1.45
N GLN A 170 1.61 14.27 1.01
CA GLN A 170 2.71 15.03 1.61
C GLN A 170 2.44 15.33 3.09
N GLU A 171 1.26 15.85 3.43
CA GLU A 171 0.83 16.08 4.82
C GLU A 171 0.87 14.79 5.65
N ASN A 172 0.53 13.64 5.05
CA ASN A 172 0.64 12.36 5.73
C ASN A 172 2.09 11.99 6.03
N PHE A 173 3.03 12.21 5.11
CA PHE A 173 4.47 12.04 5.41
C PHE A 173 4.93 12.99 6.52
N GLU A 174 4.49 14.25 6.52
CA GLU A 174 4.83 15.25 7.54
C GLU A 174 4.38 14.85 8.95
N LYS A 175 3.20 14.23 9.09
CA LYS A 175 2.69 13.74 10.40
C LYS A 175 3.64 12.74 11.08
N PHE A 176 4.45 12.02 10.30
CA PHE A 176 5.45 11.08 10.83
C PHE A 176 6.85 11.67 10.89
N GLY A 177 7.06 12.92 10.47
CA GLY A 177 8.39 13.52 10.31
C GLY A 177 9.21 12.81 9.23
N LEU A 178 8.55 12.19 8.25
CA LEU A 178 9.17 11.37 7.20
C LEU A 178 9.09 12.03 5.82
N LEU A 179 8.63 13.28 5.70
CA LEU A 179 8.79 14.05 4.47
C LEU A 179 10.20 14.64 4.43
N ASN A 180 11.08 14.05 3.62
CA ASN A 180 12.47 14.51 3.48
C ASN A 180 12.92 14.45 2.01
N GLU A 181 14.14 14.90 1.74
CA GLU A 181 14.66 15.03 0.36
C GLU A 181 14.72 13.70 -0.41
N ARG A 182 14.65 12.54 0.27
CA ARG A 182 14.70 11.21 -0.37
C ARG A 182 13.32 10.73 -0.84
N VAL A 183 12.24 11.36 -0.38
CA VAL A 183 10.89 11.08 -0.86
C VAL A 183 10.67 11.86 -2.15
N LYS A 184 10.44 11.16 -3.26
CA LYS A 184 10.25 11.75 -4.58
C LYS A 184 8.87 11.40 -5.11
N PHE A 185 8.06 12.42 -5.36
CA PHE A 185 6.72 12.25 -5.93
C PHE A 185 6.80 12.23 -7.46
N LEU A 186 6.05 11.32 -8.06
CA LEU A 186 5.92 11.19 -9.51
C LEU A 186 4.43 11.30 -9.88
N PRO A 187 3.88 12.53 -9.94
CA PRO A 187 2.46 12.75 -10.21
C PRO A 187 2.12 12.55 -11.67
N GLY A 188 1.09 11.75 -11.93
CA GLY A 188 0.53 11.53 -13.26
C GLY A 188 0.15 10.08 -13.50
N TRP A 189 -0.47 9.81 -14.65
CA TRP A 189 -0.79 8.46 -15.05
C TRP A 189 0.48 7.68 -15.36
N PHE A 190 0.46 6.36 -15.17
CA PHE A 190 1.66 5.53 -15.36
C PHE A 190 2.13 5.55 -16.83
N GLU A 191 1.20 5.62 -17.79
CA GLU A 191 1.53 5.76 -19.21
C GLU A 191 2.30 7.04 -19.54
N ASP A 192 2.12 8.10 -18.75
CA ASP A 192 2.76 9.40 -18.98
C ASP A 192 4.09 9.52 -18.22
N THR A 193 4.23 8.79 -17.11
CA THR A 193 5.30 8.99 -16.13
C THR A 193 6.38 7.91 -16.18
N MET A 194 6.05 6.66 -16.50
CA MET A 194 6.96 5.53 -16.31
C MET A 194 8.10 5.48 -17.34
N GLU A 195 7.86 5.87 -18.60
CA GLU A 195 8.91 5.85 -19.63
C GLU A 195 9.98 6.93 -19.36
N SER A 196 9.53 8.14 -19.04
CA SER A 196 10.36 9.34 -18.88
C SER A 196 10.89 9.56 -17.45
N THR A 197 10.61 8.63 -16.53
CA THR A 197 10.98 8.79 -15.12
C THR A 197 12.50 8.85 -14.90
N PRO A 198 12.99 9.72 -13.99
CA PRO A 198 14.40 9.84 -13.63
C PRO A 198 14.91 8.72 -12.70
N VAL A 199 14.15 7.63 -12.53
CA VAL A 199 14.54 6.49 -11.69
C VAL A 199 15.60 5.67 -12.41
N ASP A 200 16.83 5.63 -11.88
CA ASP A 200 17.93 4.90 -12.51
C ASP A 200 17.82 3.39 -12.27
N SER A 201 17.73 2.97 -11.01
CA SER A 201 17.57 1.57 -10.62
C SER A 201 16.72 1.41 -9.37
N LEU A 202 16.10 0.23 -9.23
CA LEU A 202 15.21 -0.14 -8.14
C LEU A 202 15.71 -1.41 -7.47
N SER A 203 15.65 -1.47 -6.14
CA SER A 203 15.76 -2.74 -5.41
C SER A 203 14.41 -3.27 -4.93
N LEU A 204 13.39 -2.40 -4.88
CA LEU A 204 12.02 -2.76 -4.53
C LEU A 204 11.04 -2.06 -5.48
N LEU A 205 10.23 -2.86 -6.18
CA LEU A 205 9.11 -2.39 -7.00
C LEU A 205 7.81 -2.99 -6.46
N ARG A 206 6.91 -2.16 -5.95
CA ARG A 206 5.58 -2.57 -5.49
C ARG A 206 4.51 -2.05 -6.45
N LEU A 207 3.78 -2.97 -7.06
CA LEU A 207 2.68 -2.71 -7.98
C LEU A 207 1.34 -2.82 -7.25
N ASP A 208 0.57 -1.74 -7.25
CA ASP A 208 -0.72 -1.61 -6.56
C ASP A 208 -1.65 -0.67 -7.36
N GLY A 209 -1.71 -0.93 -8.67
CA GLY A 209 -2.42 -0.10 -9.65
C GLY A 209 -3.72 -0.71 -10.17
N ASP A 210 -4.17 -1.82 -9.57
CA ASP A 210 -5.39 -2.61 -9.85
C ASP A 210 -5.53 -3.19 -11.27
N LEU A 211 -5.42 -2.34 -12.29
CA LEU A 211 -5.76 -2.65 -13.68
C LEU A 211 -4.65 -3.43 -14.40
N TYR A 212 -5.04 -4.20 -15.41
CA TYR A 212 -4.14 -4.79 -16.40
C TYR A 212 -3.28 -3.72 -17.05
N SER A 213 -3.89 -2.64 -17.55
CA SER A 213 -3.18 -1.53 -18.20
C SER A 213 -2.13 -0.90 -17.28
N SER A 214 -2.53 -0.54 -16.05
CA SER A 214 -1.63 0.00 -15.03
C SER A 214 -0.46 -0.95 -14.74
N THR A 215 -0.78 -2.23 -14.45
CA THR A 215 0.21 -3.24 -14.10
C THR A 215 1.20 -3.49 -15.24
N MET A 216 0.70 -3.62 -16.47
CA MET A 216 1.52 -3.90 -17.64
C MET A 216 2.48 -2.73 -17.94
N VAL A 217 1.99 -1.50 -17.95
CA VAL A 217 2.82 -0.31 -18.23
C VAL A 217 3.95 -0.19 -17.21
N VAL A 218 3.65 -0.40 -15.92
CA VAL A 218 4.67 -0.36 -14.87
C VAL A 218 5.68 -1.50 -15.04
N LEU A 219 5.25 -2.74 -15.29
CA LEU A 219 6.16 -3.87 -15.50
C LEU A 219 7.07 -3.64 -16.70
N GLU A 220 6.54 -3.21 -17.84
CA GLU A 220 7.32 -2.99 -19.06
C GLU A 220 8.41 -1.93 -18.89
N ASN A 221 8.15 -0.88 -18.12
CA ASN A 221 9.09 0.22 -17.94
C ASN A 221 10.02 0.03 -16.73
N MET A 222 9.50 -0.44 -15.60
CA MET A 222 10.22 -0.45 -14.31
C MET A 222 10.86 -1.79 -13.97
N TYR A 223 10.30 -2.93 -14.40
CA TYR A 223 10.91 -4.25 -14.15
C TYR A 223 12.35 -4.37 -14.68
N PRO A 224 12.69 -3.83 -15.88
CA PRO A 224 14.07 -3.84 -16.37
C PRO A 224 15.04 -3.08 -15.44
N ARG A 225 14.54 -2.06 -14.73
CA ARG A 225 15.32 -1.22 -13.79
C ARG A 225 15.43 -1.85 -12.39
N VAL A 226 14.72 -2.96 -12.11
CA VAL A 226 14.90 -3.70 -10.86
C VAL A 226 16.24 -4.44 -10.90
N GLU A 227 17.08 -4.25 -9.90
CA GLU A 227 18.38 -4.91 -9.81
C GLU A 227 18.23 -6.42 -9.54
N PRO A 228 19.15 -7.27 -10.04
CA PRO A 228 19.23 -8.66 -9.61
C PRO A 228 19.37 -8.76 -8.08
N GLY A 229 18.56 -9.61 -7.47
CA GLY A 229 18.41 -9.71 -6.02
C GLY A 229 17.38 -8.77 -5.42
N GLY A 230 16.83 -7.82 -6.19
CA GLY A 230 15.69 -6.98 -5.82
C GLY A 230 14.36 -7.73 -5.81
N PHE A 231 13.31 -7.06 -5.35
CA PHE A 231 11.99 -7.65 -5.20
C PHE A 231 10.93 -6.93 -6.01
N VAL A 232 10.00 -7.71 -6.54
CA VAL A 232 8.78 -7.23 -7.18
C VAL A 232 7.59 -7.77 -6.41
N ILE A 233 6.77 -6.86 -5.89
CA ILE A 233 5.55 -7.15 -5.12
C ILE A 233 4.35 -6.75 -5.97
N VAL A 234 3.34 -7.61 -6.06
CA VAL A 234 2.08 -7.33 -6.76
C VAL A 234 0.95 -7.48 -5.76
N ASP A 235 0.23 -6.39 -5.51
CA ASP A 235 -0.77 -6.31 -4.45
C ASP A 235 -2.08 -7.04 -4.79
N ASP A 236 -2.54 -6.88 -6.03
CA ASP A 236 -3.89 -7.27 -6.46
C ASP A 236 -3.97 -8.62 -7.16
N TYR A 237 -2.90 -9.42 -7.13
CA TYR A 237 -2.77 -10.64 -7.93
C TYR A 237 -3.86 -11.68 -7.64
N GLY A 238 -4.22 -11.87 -6.37
CA GLY A 238 -5.28 -12.79 -5.96
C GLY A 238 -6.68 -12.19 -6.08
N ALA A 239 -6.82 -10.88 -5.89
CA ALA A 239 -8.11 -10.18 -5.90
C ALA A 239 -8.64 -9.85 -7.31
N LEU A 240 -7.76 -9.43 -8.23
CA LEU A 240 -8.14 -8.88 -9.52
C LEU A 240 -7.56 -9.69 -10.68
N GLU A 241 -8.43 -10.38 -11.41
CA GLU A 241 -8.06 -11.12 -12.62
C GLU A 241 -7.30 -10.28 -13.67
N PRO A 242 -7.64 -8.99 -13.92
CA PRO A 242 -6.86 -8.16 -14.84
C PRO A 242 -5.41 -7.96 -14.41
N CYS A 243 -5.16 -7.68 -13.12
CA CYS A 243 -3.81 -7.59 -12.56
C CYS A 243 -3.05 -8.91 -12.74
N ARG A 244 -3.66 -10.04 -12.32
CA ARG A 244 -3.06 -11.38 -12.48
C ARG A 244 -2.70 -11.69 -13.93
N LYS A 245 -3.60 -11.33 -14.85
CA LYS A 245 -3.40 -11.53 -16.27
C LYS A 245 -2.23 -10.70 -16.80
N ALA A 246 -2.08 -9.44 -16.39
CA ALA A 246 -0.94 -8.61 -16.80
C ALA A 246 0.39 -9.20 -16.33
N VAL A 247 0.47 -9.64 -15.08
CA VAL A 247 1.65 -10.31 -14.54
C VAL A 247 1.97 -11.58 -15.33
N THR A 248 0.96 -12.40 -15.63
CA THR A 248 1.12 -13.65 -16.38
C THR A 248 1.61 -13.38 -17.81
N ASP A 249 0.96 -12.46 -18.53
CA ASP A 249 1.31 -12.10 -19.90
C ASP A 249 2.74 -11.52 -19.97
N PHE A 250 3.09 -10.62 -19.05
CA PHE A 250 4.43 -10.03 -18.96
C PHE A 250 5.49 -11.10 -18.72
N ARG A 251 5.29 -11.94 -17.71
CA ARG A 251 6.27 -12.99 -17.38
C ARG A 251 6.46 -13.99 -18.51
N ASN A 252 5.38 -14.37 -19.20
CA ASN A 252 5.45 -15.24 -20.39
C ASN A 252 6.21 -14.57 -21.54
N LYS A 253 5.94 -13.28 -21.80
CA LYS A 253 6.60 -12.50 -22.86
C LYS A 253 8.11 -12.42 -22.67
N TYR A 254 8.57 -12.29 -21.43
CA TYR A 254 10.00 -12.11 -21.11
C TYR A 254 10.69 -13.36 -20.53
N GLY A 255 10.00 -14.51 -20.47
CA GLY A 255 10.57 -15.76 -19.96
C GLY A 255 10.98 -15.70 -18.49
N ILE A 256 10.20 -15.01 -17.65
CA ILE A 256 10.45 -14.83 -16.22
C ILE A 256 9.90 -16.05 -15.47
N GLU A 257 10.79 -16.87 -14.92
CA GLU A 257 10.47 -18.14 -14.27
C GLU A 257 10.61 -18.12 -12.74
N GLU A 258 11.05 -16.99 -12.16
CA GLU A 258 11.26 -16.85 -10.72
C GLU A 258 9.99 -17.15 -9.94
N LYS A 259 10.11 -17.97 -8.89
CA LYS A 259 8.95 -18.47 -8.15
C LYS A 259 8.15 -17.33 -7.52
N ILE A 260 6.87 -17.25 -7.88
CA ILE A 260 5.90 -16.39 -7.20
C ILE A 260 5.61 -16.96 -5.80
N GLN A 261 5.72 -16.11 -4.79
CA GLN A 261 5.44 -16.41 -3.40
C GLN A 261 4.20 -15.64 -2.95
N ALA A 262 3.24 -16.33 -2.33
CA ALA A 262 2.07 -15.69 -1.76
C ALA A 262 2.44 -14.93 -0.48
N VAL A 263 1.83 -13.75 -0.30
CA VAL A 263 1.88 -12.97 0.94
C VAL A 263 0.64 -13.26 1.77
N ASP A 264 -0.53 -13.00 1.18
CA ASP A 264 -1.85 -13.24 1.77
C ASP A 264 -2.83 -13.74 0.69
N TRP A 265 -4.13 -13.44 0.83
CA TRP A 265 -5.15 -13.86 -0.12
C TRP A 265 -5.10 -13.10 -1.47
N THR A 266 -4.42 -11.95 -1.52
CA THR A 266 -4.30 -11.14 -2.75
C THR A 266 -2.84 -10.90 -3.16
N GLY A 267 -1.99 -10.52 -2.21
CA GLY A 267 -0.63 -10.10 -2.48
C GLY A 267 0.27 -11.26 -2.83
N VAL A 268 1.15 -11.07 -3.82
CA VAL A 268 2.24 -11.98 -4.15
C VAL A 268 3.53 -11.20 -4.38
N PHE A 269 4.66 -11.89 -4.37
CA PHE A 269 5.95 -11.28 -4.71
C PHE A 269 6.92 -12.30 -5.29
N TRP A 270 7.95 -11.83 -5.97
CA TRP A 270 9.12 -12.63 -6.31
C TRP A 270 10.40 -11.82 -6.18
N ARG A 271 11.52 -12.54 -6.05
CA ARG A 271 12.86 -11.96 -6.09
C ARG A 271 13.38 -12.08 -7.51
N LYS A 272 13.86 -10.99 -8.10
CA LYS A 272 14.47 -11.00 -9.44
C LYS A 272 15.84 -11.69 -9.36
N GLU A 273 16.11 -12.68 -10.19
CA GLU A 273 17.39 -13.39 -10.17
C GLU A 273 18.37 -12.87 -11.22
N ARG A 274 17.87 -12.29 -12.32
CA ARG A 274 18.65 -11.85 -13.49
C ARG A 274 18.11 -10.56 -14.06
#